data_AF-A0A1Q3VDS3-F1
#
_entry.id   AF-A0A1Q3VDS3-F1
#
_cell.length_a   1.000
_cell.length_b   1.000
_cell.length_c   1.000
_cell.angle_alpha   90.00
_cell.angle_beta   90.00
_cell.angle_gamma   90.00
#
_symmetry.space_group_name_H-M   'P 1'
#
loop_
_entity.id
_entity.type
_entity.pdbx_description
1 polymer ?
#
loop_
_entity_poly.entity_id
_entity_poly.type
_entity_poly.pdbx_seq_one_letter_code
_entity_poly.pdbx_strand_id
1 'polypeptide(L)'
;MPALGTNAQPLQFLDFLIRDPEPAVVLHGAGILVAVPAPQRFAVHKLIVARQRREGGKQEKDLAQAAALLEVLAARRPYEVRAAWHEARGRGKAWQRLLDEGLSLLPATTADAVRALAADPP
;
A
#
# COMPACT_ATOMS: atom_id res chain seq x y z
N MET A 1 16.61 -20.55 1.63
CA MET A 1 17.58 -21.05 2.62
C MET A 1 16.88 -22.01 3.57
N PRO A 2 17.04 -23.34 3.43
CA PRO A 2 16.38 -24.36 4.27
C PRO A 2 17.06 -24.59 5.64
N ALA A 3 17.99 -23.73 6.06
CA ALA A 3 18.88 -24.00 7.19
C ALA A 3 18.34 -23.57 8.57
N LEU A 4 17.16 -22.94 8.65
CA LEU A 4 16.64 -22.38 9.90
C LEU A 4 15.48 -23.15 10.55
N GLY A 5 14.98 -24.25 9.97
CA GLY A 5 13.90 -25.04 10.60
C GLY A 5 12.61 -24.25 10.89
N THR A 6 12.47 -23.05 10.34
CA THR A 6 11.33 -22.17 10.52
C THR A 6 10.36 -22.34 9.37
N ASN A 7 9.07 -22.58 9.65
CA ASN A 7 7.95 -22.40 8.71
C ASN A 7 7.71 -20.92 8.37
N ALA A 8 8.78 -20.12 8.23
CA ALA A 8 8.69 -18.73 7.87
C ALA A 8 8.43 -18.64 6.36
N GLN A 9 7.16 -18.62 5.97
CA GLN A 9 6.80 -18.21 4.62
C GLN A 9 7.09 -16.72 4.49
N PRO A 10 7.87 -16.30 3.47
CA PRO A 10 8.12 -14.88 3.24
C PRO A 10 6.79 -14.18 2.94
N LEU A 11 6.46 -13.18 3.75
CA LEU A 11 5.37 -12.25 3.49
C LEU A 11 5.80 -11.37 2.31
N GLN A 12 5.23 -11.64 1.14
CA GLN A 12 5.53 -10.88 -0.07
C GLN A 12 5.21 -9.39 0.16
N PHE A 13 6.00 -8.50 -0.43
CA PHE A 13 5.82 -7.03 -0.39
C PHE A 13 6.00 -6.38 0.98
N LEU A 14 6.34 -7.15 2.03
CA LEU A 14 6.50 -6.64 3.38
C LEU A 14 7.64 -5.62 3.50
N ASP A 15 8.72 -5.81 2.74
CA ASP A 15 9.89 -4.93 2.75
C ASP A 15 9.55 -3.49 2.30
N PHE A 16 8.61 -3.34 1.36
CA PHE A 16 8.07 -2.04 0.98
C PHE A 16 7.18 -1.44 2.07
N LEU A 17 6.41 -2.28 2.78
CA LEU A 17 5.44 -1.85 3.78
C LEU A 17 6.10 -1.36 5.07
N ILE A 18 7.13 -2.04 5.54
CA ILE A 18 7.79 -1.75 6.83
C ILE A 18 8.87 -0.66 6.72
N ARG A 19 9.11 -0.14 5.51
CA ARG A 19 10.10 0.90 5.27
C ARG A 19 9.58 2.27 5.75
N ASP A 20 10.42 2.98 6.50
CA ASP A 20 10.16 4.32 7.03
C ASP A 20 8.80 4.43 7.76
N PRO A 21 8.57 3.64 8.84
CA PRO A 21 7.29 3.63 9.54
C PRO A 21 7.05 4.95 10.30
N GLU A 22 5.78 5.29 10.49
CA GLU A 22 5.36 6.48 11.25
C GLU A 22 5.02 6.12 12.70
N PRO A 23 5.37 6.97 13.69
CA PRO A 23 4.95 6.77 15.07
C PRO A 23 3.44 7.04 15.23
N ALA A 24 2.75 6.16 15.95
CA ALA A 24 1.34 6.31 16.31
C ALA A 24 1.10 5.85 17.75
N VAL A 25 -0.06 6.22 18.31
CA VAL A 25 -0.45 5.79 19.66
C VAL A 25 -1.74 4.99 19.58
N VAL A 26 -1.70 3.76 20.11
CA VAL A 26 -2.90 2.95 20.35
C VAL A 26 -3.53 3.43 21.65
N LEU A 27 -4.81 3.80 21.59
CA LEU A 27 -5.56 4.32 22.73
C LEU A 27 -6.03 3.18 23.65
N HIS A 28 -5.09 2.63 24.43
CA HIS A 28 -5.36 1.63 25.46
C HIS A 28 -4.64 2.00 26.76
N GLY A 29 -5.37 2.08 27.87
CA GLY A 29 -4.82 2.55 29.15
C GLY A 29 -4.21 3.95 29.02
N ALA A 30 -2.94 4.10 29.44
CA ALA A 30 -2.19 5.36 29.29
C ALA A 30 -1.74 5.67 27.84
N GLY A 31 -2.03 4.77 26.90
CA GLY A 31 -1.56 4.85 25.51
C GLY A 31 -0.31 4.00 25.30
N ILE A 32 -0.24 3.36 24.13
CA ILE A 32 0.91 2.53 23.74
C ILE A 32 1.50 3.13 22.46
N LEU A 33 2.76 3.58 22.53
CA LEU A 33 3.50 4.04 21.36
C LEU A 33 3.83 2.85 20.47
N VAL A 34 3.46 2.95 19.19
CA VAL A 34 3.69 1.92 18.18
C VAL A 34 4.25 2.54 16.91
N ALA A 35 4.95 1.73 16.12
CA ALA A 35 5.33 2.10 14.75
C ALA A 35 4.32 1.46 13.79
N VAL A 36 3.71 2.27 12.92
CA VAL A 36 2.78 1.80 11.89
C VAL A 36 3.35 2.07 10.50
N PRO A 37 2.99 1.28 9.48
CA PRO A 37 3.36 1.60 8.11
C PRO A 37 2.90 3.01 7.72
N ALA A 38 3.73 3.76 7.01
CA ALA A 38 3.34 5.05 6.46
C ALA A 38 2.07 4.88 5.59
N PRO A 39 1.06 5.75 5.70
CA PRO A 39 -0.27 5.49 5.15
C PRO A 39 -0.28 5.36 3.62
N GLN A 40 0.56 6.13 2.93
CA GLN A 40 0.80 6.03 1.48
C GLN A 40 1.38 4.67 1.08
N ARG A 41 2.35 4.14 1.83
CA ARG A 41 2.94 2.82 1.59
C ARG A 41 1.92 1.72 1.87
N PHE A 42 1.15 1.86 2.95
CA PHE A 42 0.08 0.92 3.27
C PHE A 42 -0.96 0.85 2.16
N ALA A 43 -1.41 2.00 1.63
CA ALA A 43 -2.40 2.05 0.57
C ALA A 43 -1.89 1.42 -0.75
N VAL A 44 -0.67 1.75 -1.17
CA VAL A 44 -0.03 1.17 -2.36
C VAL A 44 0.17 -0.35 -2.19
N HIS A 45 0.61 -0.79 -1.01
CA HIS A 45 0.74 -2.20 -0.69
C HIS A 45 -0.60 -2.95 -0.75
N LYS A 46 -1.69 -2.34 -0.28
CA LYS A 46 -3.04 -2.92 -0.33
C LYS A 46 -3.52 -3.14 -1.76
N LEU A 47 -3.21 -2.25 -2.70
CA LEU A 47 -3.51 -2.46 -4.13
C LEU A 47 -2.85 -3.73 -4.66
N ILE A 48 -1.58 -3.95 -4.30
CA ILE A 48 -0.80 -5.10 -4.76
C ILE A 48 -1.33 -6.41 -4.16
N VAL A 49 -1.63 -6.41 -2.86
CA VAL A 49 -2.11 -7.60 -2.14
C VAL A 49 -3.54 -7.97 -2.53
N ALA A 50 -4.40 -6.98 -2.82
CA ALA A 50 -5.77 -7.22 -3.29
C ALA A 50 -5.81 -8.14 -4.53
N ARG A 51 -4.79 -8.08 -5.39
CA ARG A 51 -4.69 -8.92 -6.61
C ARG A 51 -4.25 -10.35 -6.36
N GLN A 52 -3.75 -10.65 -5.17
CA GLN A 52 -3.25 -11.99 -4.81
C GLN A 52 -4.25 -12.79 -3.99
N ARG A 53 -5.24 -12.14 -3.39
CA ARG A 53 -6.23 -12.80 -2.55
C ARG A 53 -7.40 -13.28 -3.41
N ARG A 54 -7.55 -14.61 -3.49
CA ARG A 54 -8.63 -15.28 -4.24
C ARG A 54 -9.82 -15.71 -3.37
N GLU A 55 -9.76 -15.42 -2.07
CA GLU A 55 -10.76 -15.85 -1.09
C GLU A 55 -11.73 -14.71 -0.74
N GLY A 56 -13.03 -15.05 -0.66
CA GLY A 56 -14.16 -14.13 -0.65
C GLY A 56 -14.07 -12.93 0.30
N GLY A 57 -14.34 -11.73 -0.22
CA GLY A 57 -14.48 -10.49 0.52
C GLY A 57 -13.16 -9.82 0.93
N LYS A 58 -12.03 -10.53 0.89
CA LYS A 58 -10.73 -9.99 1.31
C LYS A 58 -10.20 -8.97 0.30
N GLN A 59 -10.36 -9.24 -0.99
CA GLN A 59 -9.98 -8.32 -2.06
C GLN A 59 -10.75 -7.00 -1.93
N GLU A 60 -12.08 -7.07 -1.76
CA GLU A 60 -12.94 -5.89 -1.61
C GLU A 60 -12.54 -5.06 -0.39
N LYS A 61 -12.23 -5.72 0.74
CA LYS A 61 -11.72 -5.04 1.95
C LYS A 61 -10.39 -4.35 1.70
N ASP A 62 -9.45 -5.01 1.04
CA ASP A 62 -8.13 -4.43 0.75
C ASP A 62 -8.26 -3.22 -0.21
N LEU A 63 -9.12 -3.31 -1.23
CA LEU A 63 -9.42 -2.19 -2.13
C LEU A 63 -10.12 -1.03 -1.43
N ALA A 64 -11.10 -1.31 -0.55
CA ALA A 64 -11.77 -0.27 0.23
C ALA A 64 -10.79 0.48 1.16
N GLN A 65 -9.88 -0.25 1.81
CA GLN A 65 -8.82 0.35 2.62
C GLN A 65 -7.86 1.21 1.79
N ALA A 66 -7.45 0.74 0.61
CA ALA A 66 -6.61 1.51 -0.30
C ALA A 66 -7.31 2.78 -0.79
N ALA A 67 -8.58 2.68 -1.22
CA ALA A 67 -9.37 3.81 -1.71
C ALA A 67 -9.51 4.90 -0.64
N ALA A 68 -9.92 4.53 0.57
CA ALA A 68 -10.14 5.47 1.66
C ALA A 68 -8.87 6.27 2.01
N LEU A 69 -7.70 5.62 2.00
CA LEU A 69 -6.44 6.29 2.25
C LEU A 69 -6.02 7.16 1.07
N LEU A 70 -6.08 6.64 -0.17
CA LEU A 70 -5.63 7.37 -1.36
C LEU A 70 -6.47 8.60 -1.64
N GLU A 71 -7.79 8.56 -1.38
CA GLU A 71 -8.67 9.72 -1.51
C GLU A 71 -8.20 10.89 -0.65
N VAL A 72 -7.91 10.65 0.64
CA VAL A 72 -7.46 11.69 1.57
C VAL A 72 -6.02 12.11 1.28
N LEU A 73 -5.13 11.14 1.02
CA LEU A 73 -3.71 11.40 0.82
C LEU A 73 -3.43 12.11 -0.51
N ALA A 74 -4.16 11.81 -1.58
CA ALA A 74 -3.99 12.51 -2.86
C ALA A 74 -4.28 14.02 -2.71
N ALA A 75 -5.24 14.38 -1.86
CA ALA A 75 -5.56 15.78 -1.59
C ALA A 75 -4.59 16.45 -0.60
N ARG A 76 -4.17 15.74 0.47
CA ARG A 76 -3.45 16.35 1.60
C ARG A 76 -1.94 16.13 1.58
N ARG A 77 -1.48 15.02 1.00
CA ARG A 77 -0.07 14.60 0.95
C ARG A 77 0.30 14.05 -0.44
N PRO A 78 0.04 14.80 -1.53
CA PRO A 78 0.21 14.31 -2.91
C PRO A 78 1.64 13.86 -3.22
N TYR A 79 2.64 14.54 -2.66
CA TYR A 79 4.05 14.20 -2.85
C TYR A 79 4.40 12.83 -2.27
N GLU A 80 3.91 12.50 -1.08
CA GLU A 80 4.16 11.21 -0.44
C GLU A 80 3.54 10.04 -1.23
N VAL A 81 2.32 10.24 -1.75
CA VAL A 81 1.66 9.27 -2.63
C VAL A 81 2.46 9.07 -3.91
N ARG A 82 2.89 10.17 -4.55
CA ARG A 82 3.72 10.14 -5.77
C ARG A 82 5.02 9.37 -5.56
N ALA A 83 5.76 9.69 -4.49
CA ALA A 83 7.02 9.04 -4.18
C ALA A 83 6.84 7.53 -3.91
N ALA A 84 5.86 7.16 -3.10
CA ALA A 84 5.56 5.75 -2.80
C ALA A 84 5.13 4.98 -4.06
N TRP A 85 4.34 5.60 -4.94
CA TRP A 85 3.90 5.01 -6.21
C TRP A 85 5.06 4.77 -7.17
N HIS A 86 5.95 5.76 -7.36
CA HIS A 86 7.13 5.62 -8.22
C HIS A 86 8.11 4.59 -7.69
N GLU A 87 8.38 4.55 -6.38
CA GLU A 87 9.19 3.49 -5.78
C GLU A 87 8.59 2.11 -6.07
N ALA A 88 7.27 1.96 -5.86
CA ALA A 88 6.59 0.69 -6.09
C ALA A 88 6.62 0.26 -7.56
N ARG A 89 6.39 1.17 -8.52
CA ARG A 89 6.53 0.89 -9.96
C ARG A 89 7.97 0.56 -10.37
N GLY A 90 8.95 1.15 -9.69
CA GLY A 90 10.38 0.91 -9.94
C GLY A 90 10.85 -0.50 -9.58
N ARG A 91 10.07 -1.28 -8.82
CA ARG A 91 10.42 -2.64 -8.37
C ARG A 91 10.22 -3.73 -9.43
N GLY A 92 9.77 -3.36 -10.62
CA GLY A 92 9.75 -4.23 -11.81
C GLY A 92 8.36 -4.51 -12.39
N LYS A 93 8.34 -5.24 -13.51
CA LYS A 93 7.13 -5.45 -14.33
C LYS A 93 5.96 -6.11 -13.57
N ALA A 94 6.26 -7.03 -12.65
CA ALA A 94 5.23 -7.67 -11.83
C ALA A 94 4.50 -6.67 -10.93
N TRP A 95 5.24 -5.75 -10.30
CA TRP A 95 4.67 -4.70 -9.46
C TRP A 95 3.84 -3.72 -10.28
N GLN A 96 4.37 -3.27 -11.43
CA GLN A 96 3.65 -2.39 -12.35
C GLN A 96 2.29 -2.96 -12.74
N ARG A 97 2.24 -4.23 -13.15
CA ARG A 97 0.99 -4.91 -13.49
C ARG A 97 0.01 -4.97 -12.32
N LEU A 98 0.48 -5.36 -11.12
CA LEU A 98 -0.39 -5.45 -9.93
C LEU A 98 -0.93 -4.08 -9.51
N LEU A 99 -0.14 -3.03 -9.64
CA LEU A 99 -0.55 -1.65 -9.37
C LEU A 99 -1.57 -1.16 -10.40
N ASP A 100 -1.32 -1.37 -11.69
CA ASP A 100 -2.23 -0.96 -12.76
C ASP A 100 -3.59 -1.68 -12.66
N GLU A 101 -3.58 -2.99 -12.41
CA GLU A 101 -4.79 -3.77 -12.15
C GLU A 101 -5.49 -3.39 -10.85
N GLY A 102 -4.74 -3.08 -9.78
CA GLY A 102 -5.33 -2.65 -8.51
C GLY A 102 -6.00 -1.28 -8.64
N LEU A 103 -5.34 -0.35 -9.33
CA LEU A 103 -5.82 1.02 -9.52
C LEU A 103 -7.09 1.07 -10.38
N SER A 104 -7.22 0.19 -11.38
CA SER A 104 -8.41 0.13 -12.23
C SER A 104 -9.67 -0.35 -11.50
N LEU A 105 -9.52 -0.93 -10.30
CA LEU A 105 -10.61 -1.41 -9.46
C LEU A 105 -11.06 -0.39 -8.40
N LEU A 106 -10.39 0.75 -8.29
CA LEU A 106 -10.78 1.83 -7.39
C LEU A 106 -11.92 2.68 -8.01
N PRO A 107 -12.66 3.45 -7.19
CA PRO A 107 -13.54 4.49 -7.69
C PRO A 107 -12.81 5.44 -8.66
N ALA A 108 -13.47 5.85 -9.74
CA ALA A 108 -12.85 6.62 -10.82
C ALA A 108 -12.17 7.90 -10.30
N THR A 109 -12.82 8.63 -9.40
CA THR A 109 -12.29 9.85 -8.77
C THR A 109 -10.94 9.61 -8.09
N THR A 110 -10.83 8.56 -7.29
CA THR A 110 -9.58 8.18 -6.59
C THR A 110 -8.53 7.70 -7.58
N ALA A 111 -8.93 6.87 -8.56
CA ALA A 111 -8.01 6.33 -9.56
C ALA A 111 -7.40 7.44 -10.42
N ASP A 112 -8.20 8.42 -10.84
CA ASP A 112 -7.76 9.53 -11.67
C ASP A 112 -6.84 10.49 -10.90
N ALA A 113 -7.12 10.75 -9.63
CA ALA A 113 -6.23 11.53 -8.76
C ALA A 113 -4.84 10.88 -8.66
N VAL A 114 -4.77 9.57 -8.45
CA VAL A 114 -3.50 8.84 -8.40
C VAL A 114 -2.81 8.81 -9.76
N ARG A 115 -3.54 8.66 -10.87
CA ARG A 115 -2.95 8.72 -12.23
C ARG A 115 -2.34 10.08 -12.52
N ALA A 116 -3.03 11.16 -12.16
CA ALA A 116 -2.51 12.52 -12.31
C ALA A 116 -1.20 12.69 -11.52
N LEU A 117 -1.15 12.19 -10.28
CA LEU A 117 0.08 12.21 -9.49
C LEU A 117 1.18 11.33 -10.08
N ALA A 118 0.85 10.17 -10.64
CA ALA A 118 1.81 9.25 -11.23
C ALA A 118 2.42 9.75 -12.55
N ALA A 119 1.75 10.67 -13.25
CA ALA A 119 2.22 11.22 -14.51
C ALA A 119 3.39 12.21 -14.33
N ASP A 120 3.48 12.89 -13.18
CA ASP A 120 4.61 13.78 -12.91
C ASP A 120 5.83 12.95 -12.48
N PRO A 121 7.04 13.31 -12.93
CA PRO A 121 8.28 12.70 -12.44
C PRO A 121 8.44 12.90 -10.91
N PRO A 122 9.19 12.00 -10.24
CA PRO A 122 9.43 12.09 -8.80
C PRO A 122 10.19 13.35 -8.37
#